data_AF-A0A522C9K3-F1
#
_entry.id   AF-A0A522C9K3-F1
#
_cell.length_a   1.000
_cell.length_b   1.000
_cell.length_c   1.000
_cell.angle_alpha   90.00
_cell.angle_beta   90.00
_cell.angle_gamma   90.00
#
_symmetry.space_group_name_H-M   'P 1'
#
loop_
_entity.id
_entity.type
_entity.pdbx_description
1 polymer ?
#
loop_
_entity_poly.entity_id
_entity_poly.type
_entity_poly.pdbx_seq_one_letter_code
_entity_poly.pdbx_strand_id
1 'polypeptide(L)'
;MKPEYAFFWIAVGLYGLSACGYIFGLISRHEKFFVFGLYSALAGFVSHTAAIALRWMGTGISPFITISESIIFDIFVAILIFLIFQFTVKKVRPLGVLVMPVVFVLMGWAGTLAKDAATQLVPALQSWWIWVHIIGAAT
;
A
#
# COMPACT_ATOMS: atom_id res chain seq x y z
N MET A 1 5.34 -1.28 21.23
CA MET A 1 5.38 -0.97 19.79
C MET A 1 4.21 -0.03 19.51
N LYS A 2 4.40 1.06 18.77
CA LYS A 2 3.28 1.96 18.45
C LYS A 2 2.24 1.19 17.59
N PRO A 3 0.92 1.35 17.84
CA PRO A 3 -0.10 0.49 17.23
C PRO A 3 -0.10 0.52 15.70
N GLU A 4 0.28 1.64 15.07
CA GLU A 4 0.39 1.79 13.62
C GLU A 4 1.36 0.80 12.98
N TYR A 5 2.48 0.47 13.66
CA TYR A 5 3.43 -0.52 13.13
C TYR A 5 2.87 -1.94 13.15
N ALA A 6 2.02 -2.26 14.12
CA ALA A 6 1.37 -3.57 14.17
C ALA A 6 0.42 -3.74 12.97
N PHE A 7 -0.45 -2.75 12.73
CA PHE A 7 -1.34 -2.75 11.57
C PHE A 7 -0.58 -2.76 10.24
N PHE A 8 0.53 -2.04 10.16
CA PHE A 8 1.41 -2.05 8.98
C PHE A 8 1.97 -3.45 8.69
N TRP A 9 2.58 -4.12 9.67
CA TRP A 9 3.16 -5.45 9.45
C TRP A 9 2.09 -6.53 9.22
N ILE A 10 0.91 -6.39 9.83
CA ILE A 10 -0.26 -7.21 9.52
C ILE A 10 -0.67 -7.03 8.05
N ALA A 11 -0.73 -5.78 7.56
CA ALA A 11 -1.04 -5.50 6.15
C ALA A 11 0.01 -6.13 5.21
N VAL A 12 1.30 -6.00 5.51
CA VAL A 12 2.39 -6.64 4.75
C VAL A 12 2.19 -8.16 4.69
N GLY A 13 1.96 -8.80 5.84
CA GLY A 13 1.73 -10.25 5.91
C GLY A 13 0.51 -10.69 5.10
N LEU A 14 -0.60 -9.95 5.19
CA LEU A 14 -1.81 -10.22 4.40
C LEU A 14 -1.60 -10.01 2.90
N TYR A 15 -0.85 -8.99 2.49
CA TYR A 15 -0.50 -8.82 1.08
C TYR A 15 0.44 -9.93 0.57
N GLY A 16 1.34 -10.45 1.41
CA GLY A 16 2.14 -11.62 1.09
C GLY A 16 1.30 -12.89 0.92
N LEU A 17 0.34 -13.14 1.83
CA LEU A 17 -0.62 -14.25 1.70
C LEU A 17 -1.47 -14.12 0.43
N SER A 18 -1.89 -12.90 0.10
CA SER A 18 -2.58 -12.61 -1.15
C SER A 18 -1.72 -12.94 -2.36
N ALA A 19 -0.47 -12.47 -2.41
CA ALA A 19 0.47 -12.76 -3.49
C ALA A 19 0.65 -14.26 -3.71
N CYS A 20 0.87 -15.02 -2.63
CA CYS A 20 0.92 -16.48 -2.68
C CYS A 20 -0.40 -17.07 -3.22
N GLY A 21 -1.55 -16.62 -2.73
CA GLY A 21 -2.86 -17.07 -3.18
C GLY A 21 -3.08 -16.87 -4.69
N TYR A 22 -2.72 -15.71 -5.23
CA TYR A 22 -2.82 -15.46 -6.67
C TYR A 22 -1.84 -16.33 -7.47
N ILE A 23 -0.58 -16.47 -7.05
CA ILE A 23 0.43 -17.30 -7.73
C ILE A 23 0.00 -18.78 -7.73
N PHE A 24 -0.42 -19.33 -6.59
CA PHE A 24 -0.92 -20.70 -6.50
C PHE A 24 -2.23 -20.91 -7.27
N GLY A 25 -3.09 -19.89 -7.35
CA GLY A 25 -4.28 -19.91 -8.21
C GLY A 25 -3.93 -20.04 -9.69
N LEU A 26 -2.87 -19.35 -10.13
CA LEU A 26 -2.38 -19.45 -11.51
C LEU A 26 -1.78 -20.84 -11.79
N ILE A 27 -0.93 -21.36 -10.90
CA ILE A 27 -0.25 -22.64 -11.08
C ILE A 27 -1.25 -23.81 -11.02
N SER A 28 -2.12 -23.82 -10.01
CA SER A 28 -3.08 -24.93 -9.81
C SER A 28 -4.33 -24.84 -10.69
N ARG A 29 -4.56 -23.70 -11.36
CA ARG A 29 -5.76 -23.40 -12.13
C ARG A 29 -7.07 -23.54 -11.34
N HIS A 30 -7.01 -23.46 -10.01
CA HIS A 30 -8.18 -23.50 -9.15
C HIS A 30 -8.63 -22.10 -8.73
N GLU A 31 -9.86 -21.73 -9.12
CA GLU A 31 -10.53 -20.46 -8.77
C GLU A 31 -10.54 -20.15 -7.26
N LYS A 32 -10.55 -21.18 -6.40
CA LYS A 32 -10.59 -21.02 -4.95
C LYS A 32 -9.41 -20.23 -4.39
N PHE A 33 -8.21 -20.39 -4.97
CA PHE A 33 -7.02 -19.66 -4.52
C PHE A 33 -7.05 -18.19 -4.92
N PHE A 34 -7.62 -17.85 -6.08
CA PHE A 34 -7.85 -16.46 -6.47
C PHE A 34 -8.84 -15.77 -5.52
N VAL A 35 -9.89 -16.49 -5.11
CA VAL A 35 -10.86 -15.99 -4.12
C VAL A 35 -10.18 -15.75 -2.77
N PHE A 36 -9.38 -16.70 -2.30
CA PHE A 36 -8.59 -16.56 -1.07
C PHE A 36 -7.65 -15.34 -1.15
N GLY A 37 -6.92 -15.20 -2.26
CA GLY A 37 -6.02 -14.06 -2.49
C GLY A 37 -6.76 -12.73 -2.45
N LEU A 38 -7.94 -12.63 -3.08
CA LEU A 38 -8.77 -11.42 -3.05
C LEU A 38 -9.21 -11.04 -1.63
N TYR A 39 -9.73 -11.99 -0.85
CA TYR A 39 -10.15 -11.71 0.52
C TYR A 39 -8.96 -11.34 1.42
N SER A 40 -7.82 -11.98 1.22
CA SER A 40 -6.59 -11.64 1.91
C SER A 40 -6.11 -10.22 1.56
N ALA A 41 -6.17 -9.81 0.29
CA ALA A 41 -5.89 -8.44 -0.14
C ALA A 41 -6.84 -7.42 0.50
N LEU A 42 -8.12 -7.77 0.63
CA LEU A 42 -9.14 -6.89 1.23
C LEU A 42 -8.91 -6.71 2.73
N ALA A 43 -8.60 -7.78 3.46
CA ALA A 43 -8.19 -7.70 4.87
C ALA A 43 -6.90 -6.89 5.05
N GLY A 44 -5.93 -7.08 4.14
CA GLY A 44 -4.70 -6.30 4.10
C GLY A 44 -4.97 -4.81 3.90
N PHE A 45 -5.89 -4.46 3.00
CA PHE A 45 -6.29 -3.08 2.75
C PHE A 45 -6.95 -2.41 3.96
N VAL A 46 -7.82 -3.11 4.69
CA VAL A 46 -8.40 -2.58 5.93
C VAL A 46 -7.30 -2.30 6.96
N SER A 47 -6.37 -3.23 7.13
CA SER A 47 -5.23 -3.06 8.05
C SER A 47 -4.30 -1.91 7.62
N HIS A 48 -4.06 -1.78 6.31
CA HIS A 48 -3.27 -0.70 5.74
C HIS A 48 -3.93 0.66 5.97
N THR A 49 -5.25 0.76 5.79
CA THR A 49 -6.04 1.96 6.09
C THR A 49 -5.88 2.37 7.56
N ALA A 50 -6.00 1.40 8.48
CA ALA A 50 -5.84 1.63 9.91
C ALA A 50 -4.42 2.12 10.27
N ALA A 51 -3.38 1.55 9.62
CA ALA A 51 -2.00 1.97 9.83
C ALA A 51 -1.79 3.46 9.44
N ILE A 52 -2.30 3.88 8.28
CA ILE A 52 -2.22 5.27 7.82
C ILE A 52 -3.02 6.20 8.75
N ALA A 53 -4.26 5.82 9.10
CA ALA A 53 -5.12 6.63 9.95
C ALA A 53 -4.53 6.86 11.35
N LEU A 54 -4.05 5.80 12.00
CA LEU A 54 -3.41 5.90 13.32
C LEU A 54 -2.15 6.77 13.30
N ARG A 55 -1.32 6.62 12.25
CA ARG A 55 -0.12 7.44 12.08
C ARG A 55 -0.47 8.91 11.90
N TRP A 56 -1.48 9.22 11.09
CA TRP A 56 -1.90 10.60 10.87
C TRP A 56 -2.49 11.22 12.14
N MET A 57 -3.37 10.50 12.86
CA MET A 57 -3.94 10.97 14.11
C MET A 57 -2.88 11.19 15.20
N GLY A 58 -1.85 10.36 15.26
CA GLY A 58 -0.79 10.46 16.27
C GLY A 58 0.22 11.59 16.02
N THR A 59 0.39 12.02 14.77
CA THR A 59 1.43 12.99 14.39
C THR A 59 0.86 14.36 14.00
N GLY A 60 -0.39 14.40 13.54
CA GLY A 60 -1.00 15.62 12.95
C GLY A 60 -0.35 16.07 11.65
N ILE A 61 0.67 15.34 11.17
CA ILE A 61 1.42 15.63 9.96
C ILE A 61 0.94 14.68 8.87
N SER A 62 0.88 15.20 7.65
CA SER A 62 0.38 14.45 6.52
C SER A 62 1.22 13.20 6.22
N PRO A 63 0.63 12.04 5.89
CA PRO A 63 1.35 10.77 5.77
C PRO A 63 2.08 10.60 4.42
N PHE A 64 2.78 11.64 3.94
CA PHE A 64 3.48 11.63 2.66
C PHE A 64 4.73 12.53 2.66
N ILE A 65 5.37 12.70 3.82
CA ILE A 65 6.56 13.55 3.96
C ILE A 65 7.84 12.80 3.66
N THR A 66 7.94 11.56 4.14
CA THR A 66 9.11 10.71 3.95
C THR A 66 8.93 9.77 2.75
N ILE A 67 10.05 9.32 2.17
CA ILE A 67 10.03 8.35 1.04
C ILE A 67 9.24 7.09 1.41
N SER A 68 9.42 6.58 2.64
CA SER A 68 8.68 5.41 3.14
C SER A 68 7.17 5.68 3.13
N GLU A 69 6.74 6.82 3.67
CA GLU A 69 5.34 7.22 3.70
C GLU A 69 4.73 7.42 2.31
N SER A 70 5.47 8.04 1.38
CA SER A 70 5.02 8.19 -0.02
C SER A 70 4.80 6.83 -0.67
N ILE A 71 5.73 5.87 -0.54
CA ILE A 71 5.55 4.52 -1.08
C ILE A 71 4.33 3.83 -0.45
N ILE A 72 4.15 3.93 0.87
CA ILE A 72 3.01 3.34 1.58
C ILE A 72 1.69 3.91 1.03
N PHE A 73 1.61 5.23 0.84
CA PHE A 73 0.43 5.89 0.30
C PHE A 73 0.19 5.56 -1.18
N ASP A 74 1.23 5.50 -2.00
CA ASP A 74 1.12 5.13 -3.42
C ASP A 74 0.60 3.70 -3.56
N ILE A 75 1.10 2.78 -2.73
CA ILE A 75 0.58 1.41 -2.68
C ILE A 75 -0.86 1.36 -2.19
N PHE A 76 -1.24 2.19 -1.22
CA PHE A 76 -2.63 2.30 -0.76
C PHE A 76 -3.57 2.70 -1.90
N VAL A 77 -3.18 3.67 -2.73
CA VAL A 77 -3.95 4.09 -3.90
C VAL A 77 -3.99 2.99 -4.97
N ALA A 78 -2.84 2.37 -5.26
CA ALA A 78 -2.75 1.29 -6.24
C ALA A 78 -3.62 0.07 -5.87
N ILE A 79 -3.61 -0.35 -4.60
CA ILE A 79 -4.43 -1.47 -4.14
C ILE A 79 -5.92 -1.12 -4.11
N LEU A 80 -6.28 0.13 -3.78
CA LEU A 80 -7.67 0.59 -3.84
C LEU A 80 -8.19 0.50 -5.28
N ILE A 81 -7.42 1.00 -6.25
CA ILE A 81 -7.76 0.88 -7.68
C ILE A 81 -7.89 -0.59 -8.06
N PHE A 82 -6.90 -1.42 -7.73
CA PHE A 82 -6.94 -2.86 -8.01
C PHE A 82 -8.20 -3.53 -7.46
N LEU A 83 -8.58 -3.25 -6.20
CA LEU A 83 -9.80 -3.81 -5.60
C LEU A 83 -11.06 -3.31 -6.31
N ILE A 84 -11.15 -2.03 -6.66
CA ILE A 84 -12.29 -1.48 -7.44
C ILE A 84 -12.41 -2.22 -8.78
N PHE A 85 -11.30 -2.44 -9.49
CA PHE A 85 -11.30 -3.20 -10.75
C PHE A 85 -11.75 -4.66 -10.54
N GLN A 86 -11.32 -5.32 -9.45
CA GLN A 86 -11.74 -6.68 -9.14
C GLN A 86 -13.25 -6.81 -8.90
N PHE A 87 -13.89 -5.80 -8.31
CA PHE A 87 -15.34 -5.79 -8.09
C PHE A 87 -16.14 -5.33 -9.31
N THR A 88 -15.59 -4.45 -10.14
CA THR A 88 -16.28 -3.87 -11.30
C THR A 88 -16.18 -4.79 -12.53
N VAL A 89 -15.02 -5.42 -12.75
CA VAL A 89 -14.73 -6.21 -13.96
C VAL A 89 -14.29 -7.63 -13.58
N LYS A 90 -15.24 -8.55 -13.41
CA LYS A 90 -14.96 -9.94 -12.98
C LYS A 90 -13.91 -10.69 -13.83
N LYS A 91 -13.73 -10.31 -15.10
CA LYS A 91 -12.71 -10.93 -15.99
C LYS A 91 -11.27 -10.58 -15.62
N VAL A 92 -11.00 -9.58 -14.77
CA VAL A 92 -9.64 -9.17 -14.40
C VAL A 92 -9.07 -9.92 -13.19
N ARG A 93 -9.75 -10.99 -12.72
CA ARG A 93 -9.33 -11.75 -11.53
C ARG A 93 -7.85 -12.16 -11.53
N PRO A 94 -7.29 -12.70 -12.63
CA PRO A 94 -5.89 -13.10 -12.68
C PRO A 94 -4.87 -11.94 -12.59
N LEU A 95 -5.30 -10.68 -12.73
CA LEU A 95 -4.42 -9.50 -12.64
C LEU A 95 -3.69 -9.42 -11.30
N GLY A 96 -4.29 -9.96 -10.23
CA GLY A 96 -3.67 -10.00 -8.91
C GLY A 96 -2.38 -10.81 -8.85
N VAL A 97 -2.11 -11.69 -9.82
CA VAL A 97 -0.83 -12.42 -9.92
C VAL A 97 0.34 -11.46 -10.14
N LEU A 98 0.12 -10.37 -10.88
CA LEU A 98 1.15 -9.36 -11.12
C LEU A 98 1.15 -8.30 -10.01
N VAL A 99 -0.03 -7.83 -9.63
CA VAL A 99 -0.19 -6.69 -8.71
C VAL A 99 0.26 -7.04 -7.29
N MET A 100 -0.19 -8.18 -6.76
CA MET A 100 0.00 -8.49 -5.33
C MET A 100 1.46 -8.75 -4.93
N PRO A 101 2.30 -9.45 -5.73
CA PRO A 101 3.72 -9.57 -5.43
C PRO A 101 4.45 -8.22 -5.40
N VAL A 102 4.14 -7.32 -6.34
CA VAL A 102 4.73 -5.97 -6.38
C VAL A 102 4.34 -5.18 -5.13
N VAL A 103 3.06 -5.23 -4.76
CA VAL A 103 2.55 -4.61 -3.52
C VAL A 103 3.27 -5.14 -2.29
N PHE A 104 3.44 -6.46 -2.17
CA PHE A 104 4.13 -7.08 -1.04
C PHE A 104 5.59 -6.63 -0.93
N VAL A 105 6.34 -6.67 -2.04
CA VAL A 105 7.77 -6.29 -2.05
C VAL A 105 7.94 -4.80 -1.72
N LEU A 106 7.14 -3.93 -2.33
CA LEU A 106 7.24 -2.48 -2.09
C LEU A 106 6.82 -2.10 -0.67
N MET A 107 5.78 -2.72 -0.11
CA MET A 107 5.42 -2.51 1.30
C MET A 107 6.49 -3.03 2.25
N GLY A 108 7.06 -4.21 2.00
CA GLY A 108 8.17 -4.74 2.79
C GLY A 108 9.37 -3.79 2.75
N TRP A 109 9.74 -3.30 1.57
CA TRP A 109 10.84 -2.35 1.40
C TRP A 109 10.56 -1.01 2.09
N ALA A 110 9.35 -0.45 1.94
CA ALA A 110 8.94 0.76 2.65
C ALA A 110 9.05 0.61 4.16
N GLY A 111 8.75 -0.58 4.70
CA GLY A 111 8.95 -0.92 6.11
C GLY A 111 10.40 -0.86 6.58
N THR A 112 11.36 -1.24 5.72
CA THR A 112 12.81 -1.11 6.01
C THR A 112 13.31 0.34 6.00
N LEU A 113 12.63 1.21 5.25
CA LEU A 113 12.90 2.64 5.18
C LEU A 113 12.13 3.43 6.25
N ALA A 114 11.19 2.80 6.95
CA ALA A 114 10.32 3.45 7.91
C ALA A 114 11.15 3.97 9.09
N LYS A 115 11.21 5.29 9.20
CA LYS A 115 11.76 6.00 10.35
C LYS A 115 10.62 6.48 11.22
N ASP A 116 10.96 6.88 12.45
CA ASP A 116 10.02 7.61 13.29
C ASP A 116 9.42 8.80 12.53
N ALA A 117 8.16 9.09 12.85
CA ALA A 117 7.41 10.16 12.21
C ALA A 117 8.22 11.46 12.22
N ALA A 118 8.30 12.10 11.05
CA ALA A 118 8.99 13.37 10.92
C ALA A 118 8.31 14.38 11.83
N THR A 119 9.04 14.95 12.79
CA THR A 119 8.51 15.95 13.73
C THR A 119 8.30 17.32 13.05
N GLN A 120 8.97 17.55 11.91
CA GLN A 120 8.86 18.77 11.12
C GLN A 120 8.97 18.43 9.63
N LEU A 121 8.30 19.24 8.79
CA LEU A 121 8.48 19.22 7.34
C LEU A 121 9.96 19.49 7.03
N VAL A 122 10.56 18.68 6.15
CA VAL A 122 11.90 18.99 5.62
C VAL A 122 11.86 20.39 4.99
N PRO A 123 12.87 21.26 5.22
CA PRO A 123 12.84 22.65 4.77
C PRO A 123 12.56 22.82 3.26
N ALA A 124 12.96 21.84 2.45
CA ALA A 124 12.69 21.81 1.01
C ALA A 124 11.17 21.84 0.68
N LEU A 125 10.33 21.16 1.48
CA LEU A 125 8.87 21.15 1.31
C LEU A 125 8.18 22.43 1.77
N GLN A 126 8.89 23.32 2.47
CA GLN A 126 8.35 24.61 2.91
C GLN A 126 8.56 25.73 1.88
N SER A 127 9.30 25.45 0.80
CA SER A 127 9.64 26.44 -0.22
C SER A 127 8.61 26.51 -1.35
N TRP A 128 8.46 27.68 -1.97
CA TRP A 128 7.59 27.87 -3.13
C TRP A 128 8.05 27.05 -4.36
N TRP A 129 9.30 26.58 -4.37
CA TRP A 129 9.88 25.78 -5.44
C TRP A 129 9.13 24.46 -5.68
N ILE A 130 8.48 23.91 -4.65
CA ILE A 130 7.71 22.66 -4.77
C ILE A 130 6.55 22.81 -5.77
N TRP A 131 5.92 23.98 -5.83
CA TRP A 131 4.81 24.24 -6.75
C TRP A 131 5.27 24.25 -8.21
N VAL A 132 6.46 24.79 -8.47
CA VAL A 132 7.06 24.78 -9.81
C VAL A 132 7.37 23.36 -10.25
N HIS A 133 7.90 22.52 -9.36
CA HIS A 133 8.18 21.11 -9.64
C HIS A 133 6.89 20.31 -9.92
N ILE A 134 5.85 20.50 -9.11
CA ILE A 134 4.56 19.80 -9.28
C ILE A 134 3.89 20.21 -10.60
N ILE A 135 3.85 21.50 -10.91
CA ILE A 135 3.23 22.01 -12.15
C ILE A 135 4.04 21.58 -13.37
N GLY A 136 5.38 21.67 -13.30
CA GLY A 136 6.25 21.29 -14.41
C GLY A 136 6.32 19.79 -14.68
N ALA A 137 6.13 18.94 -13.66
CA ALA A 137 6.03 17.49 -13.84
C ALA A 137 4.66 17.03 -14.37
N ALA A 138 3.64 17.87 -14.27
CA ALA A 138 2.28 17.58 -14.73
C ALA A 138 2.01 17.96 -16.20
N THR A 139 3.00 18.54 -16.90
CA THR A 139 2.97 18.86 -18.34
C THR A 139 3.88 17.92 -19.12
#